data_AF-Q02YB5-F1
#
_entry.id   AF-Q02YB5-F1
#
_cell.length_a   1.000
_cell.length_b   1.000
_cell.length_c   1.000
_cell.angle_alpha   90.00
_cell.angle_beta   90.00
_cell.angle_gamma   90.00
#
_symmetry.space_group_name_H-M   'P 1'
#
loop_
_entity.id
_entity.type
_entity.pdbx_description
1 polymer ?
#
loop_
_entity_poly.entity_id
_entity_poly.type
_entity_poly.pdbx_seq_one_letter_code
_entity_poly.pdbx_strand_id
1 'polypeptide(L)'
;MNIKICGLSTKEAVDTAVASGATHLGFILSPSRRQVSPEKVAELTKEIPITVKKIGIFVNESLDFVKKAIQIAQLDIVQLHGDEDMNYINQLSFPVIKAVRPDQDFRLYKEVILLFDSPQGGSGQTFDWDSINPEHLGADYFIAGGLSPENVGRAIQHFPNAFGVDVSSGVETAGKKDVVKIKSFIQKASLASSQQLFAEFLRITGKLNKFKISPYLMGSLAIEQLGNFFTNPDDIDIQLEKDDYENFAKLTEIMEDLSYQLIDLHEHKFEKGRFHVGFANVETIDSYANIDYHELQQNKQVTKERYWFPNLEQSIKIYQTAIKDSWRAGKLKDQVILNKLIDYQKRNNNER
;
A
#
# COMPACT_ATOMS: atom_id res chain seq x y z
N MET A 1 1.44 0.47 0.15
CA MET A 1 0.55 1.34 0.98
C MET A 1 -0.90 0.89 0.89
N ASN A 2 -1.66 0.90 1.98
CA ASN A 2 -3.10 0.63 1.94
C ASN A 2 -3.89 1.83 1.42
N ILE A 3 -4.70 1.59 0.40
CA ILE A 3 -5.58 2.56 -0.25
C ILE A 3 -7.00 2.01 -0.18
N LYS A 4 -7.89 2.73 0.50
CA LYS A 4 -9.30 2.38 0.71
C LYS A 4 -10.22 3.31 -0.09
N ILE A 5 -11.15 2.71 -0.84
CA ILE A 5 -12.24 3.43 -1.53
C ILE A 5 -13.56 3.08 -0.84
N CYS A 6 -14.17 4.05 -0.17
CA CYS A 6 -15.36 3.86 0.66
C CYS A 6 -16.65 4.27 -0.05
N GLY A 7 -17.78 3.66 0.31
CA GLY A 7 -19.10 4.00 -0.23
C GLY A 7 -19.33 3.53 -1.65
N LEU A 8 -18.78 2.37 -2.02
CA LEU A 8 -18.99 1.74 -3.32
C LEU A 8 -20.39 1.11 -3.39
N SER A 9 -21.06 1.26 -4.53
CA SER A 9 -22.41 0.71 -4.74
C SER A 9 -22.68 0.18 -6.16
N THR A 10 -21.70 0.26 -7.06
CA THR A 10 -21.82 -0.18 -8.46
C THR A 10 -20.64 -1.06 -8.86
N LYS A 11 -20.87 -2.00 -9.79
CA LYS A 11 -19.85 -2.93 -10.29
C LYS A 11 -18.71 -2.19 -10.99
N GLU A 12 -19.06 -1.19 -11.79
CA GLU A 12 -18.08 -0.34 -12.49
C GLU A 12 -17.11 0.36 -11.53
N ALA A 13 -17.60 0.91 -10.41
CA ALA A 13 -16.74 1.57 -9.44
C ALA A 13 -15.86 0.58 -8.68
N VAL A 14 -16.40 -0.60 -8.34
CA VAL A 14 -15.64 -1.71 -7.72
C VAL A 14 -14.52 -2.18 -8.65
N ASP A 15 -14.85 -2.51 -9.90
CA ASP A 15 -13.89 -3.00 -10.88
C ASP A 15 -12.83 -1.95 -11.19
N THR A 16 -13.23 -0.67 -11.29
CA THR A 16 -12.28 0.42 -11.45
C THR A 16 -11.33 0.54 -10.27
N ALA A 17 -11.83 0.48 -9.03
CA ALA A 17 -10.99 0.57 -7.84
C ALA A 17 -9.98 -0.59 -7.79
N VAL A 18 -10.43 -1.83 -8.01
CA VAL A 18 -9.58 -3.02 -8.04
C VAL A 18 -8.53 -2.92 -9.14
N ALA A 19 -8.93 -2.64 -10.39
CA ALA A 19 -8.02 -2.55 -11.53
C ALA A 19 -6.98 -1.41 -11.37
N SER A 20 -7.33 -0.37 -10.60
CA SER A 20 -6.43 0.76 -10.32
C SER A 20 -5.46 0.49 -9.16
N GLY A 21 -5.66 -0.58 -8.38
CA GLY A 21 -4.79 -0.96 -7.27
C GLY A 21 -5.32 -0.60 -5.87
N ALA A 22 -6.63 -0.40 -5.71
CA ALA A 22 -7.21 -0.29 -4.36
C ALA A 22 -7.00 -1.59 -3.58
N THR A 23 -6.59 -1.44 -2.32
CA THR A 23 -6.35 -2.58 -1.40
C THR A 23 -7.58 -2.90 -0.56
N HIS A 24 -8.45 -1.93 -0.34
CA HIS A 24 -9.62 -2.03 0.53
C HIS A 24 -10.84 -1.39 -0.15
N LEU A 25 -11.97 -2.09 -0.13
CA LEU A 25 -13.24 -1.63 -0.70
C LEU A 25 -14.28 -1.49 0.42
N GLY A 26 -14.84 -0.30 0.59
CA GLY A 26 -15.82 -0.01 1.63
C GLY A 26 -17.26 0.04 1.11
N PHE A 27 -18.15 -0.66 1.80
CA PHE A 27 -19.58 -0.74 1.49
C PHE A 27 -20.41 -0.29 2.70
N ILE A 28 -21.28 0.72 2.52
CA ILE A 28 -22.11 1.21 3.62
C ILE A 28 -23.34 0.32 3.75
N LEU A 29 -23.50 -0.32 4.90
CA LEU A 29 -24.60 -1.24 5.20
C LEU A 29 -25.67 -0.63 6.11
N SER A 30 -25.40 0.57 6.65
CA SER A 30 -26.33 1.37 7.44
C SER A 30 -27.08 2.43 6.61
N PRO A 31 -28.21 2.96 7.13
CA PRO A 31 -29.01 3.97 6.45
C PRO A 31 -28.20 5.15 5.93
N SER A 32 -28.10 5.26 4.60
CA SER A 32 -27.40 6.36 3.92
C SER A 32 -27.77 6.41 2.44
N ARG A 33 -27.42 7.50 1.75
CA ARG A 33 -27.57 7.61 0.29
C ARG A 33 -26.75 6.57 -0.50
N ARG A 34 -25.76 5.96 0.14
CA ARG A 34 -24.83 4.99 -0.47
C ARG A 34 -25.03 3.58 0.09
N GLN A 35 -26.15 3.36 0.79
CA GLN A 35 -26.46 2.07 1.40
C GLN A 35 -26.58 0.98 0.34
N VAL A 36 -25.99 -0.18 0.63
CA VAL A 36 -26.16 -1.42 -0.12
C VAL A 36 -26.54 -2.54 0.85
N SER A 37 -27.25 -3.56 0.35
CA SER A 37 -27.53 -4.75 1.14
C SER A 37 -26.32 -5.69 1.18
N PRO A 38 -26.21 -6.58 2.19
CA PRO A 38 -25.16 -7.59 2.23
C PRO A 38 -25.09 -8.45 0.95
N GLU A 39 -26.24 -8.84 0.40
CA GLU A 39 -26.34 -9.62 -0.84
C GLU A 39 -25.78 -8.83 -2.03
N LYS A 40 -26.05 -7.53 -2.08
CA LYS A 40 -25.51 -6.66 -3.13
C LYS A 40 -23.99 -6.55 -3.03
N VAL A 41 -23.43 -6.49 -1.83
CA VAL A 41 -21.96 -6.53 -1.65
C VAL A 41 -21.39 -7.84 -2.18
N ALA A 42 -22.00 -8.98 -1.86
CA ALA A 42 -21.58 -10.28 -2.37
C ALA A 42 -21.62 -10.33 -3.92
N GLU A 43 -22.69 -9.80 -4.52
CA GLU A 43 -22.83 -9.70 -5.98
C GLU A 43 -21.73 -8.82 -6.60
N LEU A 44 -21.52 -7.61 -6.05
CA LEU A 44 -20.55 -6.64 -6.57
C LEU A 44 -19.10 -7.14 -6.47
N THR A 45 -18.81 -7.99 -5.50
CA THR A 45 -17.45 -8.45 -5.18
C THR A 45 -17.14 -9.87 -5.64
N LYS A 46 -18.04 -10.53 -6.38
CA LYS A 46 -17.91 -11.94 -6.75
C LYS A 46 -16.59 -12.31 -7.45
N GLU A 47 -16.01 -11.38 -8.19
CA GLU A 47 -14.84 -11.60 -9.05
C GLU A 47 -13.58 -10.85 -8.59
N ILE A 48 -13.62 -10.24 -7.40
CA ILE A 48 -12.45 -9.47 -6.93
C ILE A 48 -11.34 -10.41 -6.42
N PRO A 49 -10.06 -10.04 -6.56
CA PRO A 49 -8.96 -10.80 -6.01
C PRO A 49 -9.05 -10.96 -4.49
N ILE A 50 -8.67 -12.12 -3.95
CA ILE A 50 -8.66 -12.40 -2.50
C ILE A 50 -7.73 -11.46 -1.70
N THR A 51 -6.78 -10.82 -2.38
CA THR A 51 -5.86 -9.84 -1.80
C THR A 51 -6.53 -8.48 -1.53
N VAL A 52 -7.70 -8.21 -2.11
CA VAL A 52 -8.45 -6.97 -1.89
C VAL A 52 -9.48 -7.18 -0.78
N LYS A 53 -9.38 -6.38 0.29
CA LYS A 53 -10.21 -6.53 1.49
C LYS A 53 -11.56 -5.85 1.35
N LYS A 54 -12.62 -6.54 1.78
CA LYS A 54 -14.00 -6.03 1.83
C LYS A 54 -14.32 -5.50 3.22
N ILE A 55 -14.71 -4.24 3.29
CA ILE A 55 -15.06 -3.56 4.53
C ILE A 55 -16.55 -3.24 4.53
N GLY A 56 -17.27 -3.72 5.54
CA GLY A 56 -18.64 -3.27 5.81
C GLY A 56 -18.64 -2.10 6.79
N ILE A 57 -19.28 -0.99 6.43
CA ILE A 57 -19.41 0.19 7.30
C ILE A 57 -20.79 0.17 7.96
N PHE A 58 -20.79 0.26 9.29
CA PHE A 58 -21.98 0.24 10.14
C PHE A 58 -22.02 1.46 11.07
N VAL A 59 -23.22 1.91 11.40
CA VAL A 59 -23.49 3.03 12.31
C VAL A 59 -24.55 2.59 13.30
N ASN A 60 -24.14 2.25 14.52
CA ASN A 60 -25.02 1.85 15.63
C ASN A 60 -25.96 0.69 15.30
N GLU A 61 -25.52 -0.23 14.44
CA GLU A 61 -26.30 -1.41 14.07
C GLU A 61 -26.23 -2.50 15.13
N SER A 62 -27.29 -3.32 15.22
CA SER A 62 -27.29 -4.47 16.13
C SER A 62 -26.19 -5.49 15.80
N LEU A 63 -25.59 -6.11 16.82
CA LEU A 63 -24.59 -7.16 16.65
C LEU A 63 -25.10 -8.30 15.76
N ASP A 64 -26.37 -8.67 15.88
CA ASP A 64 -26.99 -9.73 15.07
C ASP A 64 -27.02 -9.37 13.59
N PHE A 65 -27.32 -8.11 13.26
CA PHE A 65 -27.27 -7.65 11.88
C PHE A 65 -25.83 -7.65 11.34
N VAL A 66 -24.88 -7.10 12.11
CA VAL A 66 -23.46 -7.07 11.69
C VAL A 66 -22.93 -8.49 11.45
N LYS A 67 -23.19 -9.43 12.37
CA LYS A 67 -22.78 -10.83 12.22
C LYS A 67 -23.39 -11.49 10.98
N LYS A 68 -24.67 -11.25 10.69
CA LYS A 68 -25.31 -11.73 9.45
C LYS A 68 -24.67 -11.11 8.21
N ALA A 69 -24.42 -9.81 8.21
CA ALA A 69 -23.81 -9.11 7.09
C ALA A 69 -22.39 -9.61 6.79
N ILE A 70 -21.58 -9.88 7.83
CA ILE A 70 -20.24 -10.49 7.69
C ILE A 70 -20.33 -11.79 6.88
N GLN A 71 -21.28 -12.68 7.23
CA GLN A 71 -21.42 -13.97 6.57
C GLN A 71 -21.93 -13.84 5.13
N ILE A 72 -22.98 -13.04 4.90
CA ILE A 72 -23.61 -12.92 3.57
C ILE A 72 -22.68 -12.22 2.58
N ALA A 73 -22.08 -11.09 2.97
CA ALA A 73 -21.18 -10.31 2.11
C ALA A 73 -19.74 -10.87 2.09
N GLN A 74 -19.45 -11.87 2.93
CA GLN A 74 -18.12 -12.41 3.16
C GLN A 74 -17.12 -11.29 3.47
N LEU A 75 -17.45 -10.40 4.40
CA LEU A 75 -16.60 -9.26 4.75
C LEU A 75 -15.28 -9.76 5.34
N ASP A 76 -14.22 -8.97 5.17
CA ASP A 76 -12.92 -9.21 5.82
C ASP A 76 -12.76 -8.38 7.10
N ILE A 77 -13.34 -7.17 7.11
CA ILE A 77 -13.20 -6.19 8.18
C ILE A 77 -14.54 -5.46 8.38
N VAL A 78 -14.86 -5.12 9.62
CA VAL A 78 -15.99 -4.26 9.97
C VAL A 78 -15.47 -2.87 10.33
N GLN A 79 -16.04 -1.83 9.74
CA GLN A 79 -15.79 -0.46 10.16
C GLN A 79 -16.98 0.06 10.98
N LEU A 80 -16.73 0.43 12.23
CA LEU A 80 -17.71 1.00 13.15
C LEU A 80 -17.59 2.52 13.14
N HIS A 81 -18.66 3.19 12.71
CA HIS A 81 -18.68 4.64 12.49
C HIS A 81 -19.72 5.35 13.38
N GLY A 82 -20.32 4.65 14.35
CA GLY A 82 -21.21 5.22 15.35
C GLY A 82 -20.55 5.38 16.72
N ASP A 83 -21.34 5.15 17.77
CA ASP A 83 -20.97 5.25 19.17
C ASP A 83 -20.61 3.88 19.78
N GLU A 84 -20.31 2.88 18.94
CA GLU A 84 -19.98 1.53 19.40
C GLU A 84 -18.71 1.52 20.25
N ASP A 85 -18.79 0.87 21.41
CA ASP A 85 -17.74 0.82 22.43
C ASP A 85 -16.92 -0.48 22.39
N MET A 86 -15.97 -0.62 23.30
CA MET A 86 -15.14 -1.83 23.39
C MET A 86 -15.94 -3.09 23.75
N ASN A 87 -17.05 -2.97 24.47
CA ASN A 87 -17.90 -4.12 24.77
C ASN A 87 -18.56 -4.66 23.49
N TYR A 88 -19.05 -3.76 22.62
CA TYR A 88 -19.55 -4.10 21.30
C TYR A 88 -18.46 -4.76 20.44
N ILE A 89 -17.28 -4.16 20.36
CA ILE A 89 -16.13 -4.65 19.59
C ILE A 89 -15.71 -6.05 20.04
N ASN A 90 -15.57 -6.27 21.36
CA ASN A 90 -15.16 -7.56 21.91
C ASN A 90 -16.18 -8.67 21.57
N GLN A 91 -17.48 -8.35 21.59
CA GLN A 91 -18.54 -9.31 21.25
C GLN A 91 -18.63 -9.65 19.76
N LEU A 92 -18.06 -8.83 18.87
CA LEU A 92 -17.94 -9.16 17.45
C LEU A 92 -16.90 -10.25 17.21
N SER A 93 -15.77 -10.22 17.93
CA SER A 93 -14.63 -11.14 17.72
C SER A 93 -14.21 -11.23 16.25
N PHE A 94 -14.11 -10.06 15.60
CA PHE A 94 -13.86 -9.90 14.16
C PHE A 94 -12.94 -8.69 13.94
N PRO A 95 -12.13 -8.61 12.86
CA PRO A 95 -11.30 -7.43 12.60
C PRO A 95 -12.14 -6.15 12.51
N VAL A 96 -11.75 -5.13 13.28
CA VAL A 96 -12.48 -3.85 13.38
C VAL A 96 -11.59 -2.66 13.00
N ILE A 97 -12.16 -1.76 12.20
CA ILE A 97 -11.73 -0.37 12.07
C ILE A 97 -12.69 0.48 12.89
N LYS A 98 -12.21 1.23 13.89
CA LYS A 98 -13.03 2.20 14.62
C LYS A 98 -12.81 3.60 14.06
N ALA A 99 -13.87 4.21 13.52
CA ALA A 99 -13.81 5.61 13.13
C ALA A 99 -13.83 6.49 14.38
N VAL A 100 -12.91 7.45 14.43
CA VAL A 100 -12.74 8.40 15.53
C VAL A 100 -12.55 9.79 14.97
N ARG A 101 -12.98 10.80 15.72
CA ARG A 101 -12.63 12.19 15.40
C ARG A 101 -11.22 12.52 15.92
N PRO A 102 -10.50 13.46 15.29
CA PRO A 102 -9.18 13.90 15.75
C PRO A 102 -9.15 14.39 17.20
N ASP A 103 -10.25 14.98 17.67
CA ASP A 103 -10.41 15.55 19.02
C ASP A 103 -10.87 14.52 20.07
N GLN A 104 -11.17 13.28 19.67
CA GLN A 104 -11.67 12.25 20.57
C GLN A 104 -10.53 11.52 21.29
N ASP A 105 -10.74 11.15 22.55
CA ASP A 105 -9.84 10.23 23.25
C ASP A 105 -9.97 8.81 22.69
N PHE A 106 -8.95 8.34 21.98
CA PHE A 106 -8.88 7.03 21.35
C PHE A 106 -8.03 6.01 22.13
N ARG A 107 -7.52 6.36 23.32
CA ARG A 107 -6.62 5.49 24.11
C ARG A 107 -7.22 4.14 24.52
N LEU A 108 -8.55 4.02 24.45
CA LEU A 108 -9.28 2.79 24.73
C LEU A 108 -9.25 1.79 23.55
N TYR A 109 -8.81 2.22 22.37
CA TYR A 109 -8.88 1.48 21.10
C TYR A 109 -7.50 0.99 20.60
N LYS A 110 -6.57 0.67 21.50
CA LYS A 110 -5.17 0.32 21.14
C LYS A 110 -5.03 -0.94 20.30
N GLU A 111 -6.00 -1.84 20.36
CA GLU A 111 -5.96 -3.15 19.66
C GLU A 111 -6.82 -3.16 18.39
N VAL A 112 -7.36 -2.02 17.97
CA VAL A 112 -8.14 -1.90 16.74
C VAL A 112 -7.50 -0.89 15.80
N ILE A 113 -7.74 -1.09 14.50
CA ILE A 113 -7.30 -0.12 13.50
C ILE A 113 -8.17 1.14 13.67
N LEU A 114 -7.55 2.30 13.73
CA LEU A 114 -8.26 3.57 13.81
C LEU A 114 -8.52 4.14 12.41
N LEU A 115 -9.59 4.91 12.26
CA LEU A 115 -9.81 5.74 11.08
C LEU A 115 -10.12 7.15 11.54
N PHE A 116 -9.21 8.08 11.25
CA PHE A 116 -9.40 9.49 11.54
C PHE A 116 -10.22 10.15 10.44
N ASP A 117 -11.48 10.48 10.75
CA ASP A 117 -12.37 11.19 9.83
C ASP A 117 -12.57 12.64 10.28
N SER A 118 -12.92 13.50 9.32
CA SER A 118 -13.28 14.89 9.62
C SER A 118 -14.51 14.95 10.54
N PRO A 119 -14.64 15.96 11.42
CA PRO A 119 -15.80 16.12 12.31
C PRO A 119 -17.16 16.16 11.59
N GLN A 120 -17.16 16.50 10.29
CA GLN A 120 -18.32 16.43 9.41
C GLN A 120 -18.10 15.36 8.34
N GLY A 121 -18.03 14.08 8.76
CA GLY A 121 -17.84 12.92 7.88
C GLY A 121 -18.72 13.00 6.62
N GLY A 122 -18.13 12.79 5.45
CA GLY A 122 -18.82 12.86 4.17
C GLY A 122 -19.04 14.27 3.58
N SER A 123 -18.65 15.35 4.26
CA SER A 123 -18.71 16.74 3.75
C SER A 123 -17.68 17.03 2.66
N GLY A 124 -16.58 16.26 2.61
CA GLY A 124 -15.45 16.50 1.72
C GLY A 124 -14.47 17.57 2.19
N GLN A 125 -14.67 18.16 3.38
CA GLN A 125 -13.73 19.12 3.96
C GLN A 125 -12.62 18.39 4.72
N THR A 126 -11.38 18.83 4.54
CA THR A 126 -10.24 18.37 5.35
C THR A 126 -10.28 19.03 6.72
N PHE A 127 -9.78 18.35 7.75
CA PHE A 127 -9.53 18.93 9.07
C PHE A 127 -8.05 19.34 9.19
N ASP A 128 -7.71 20.04 10.26
CA ASP A 128 -6.32 20.41 10.56
C ASP A 128 -5.50 19.16 10.89
N TRP A 129 -4.65 18.70 9.95
CA TRP A 129 -3.87 17.48 10.12
C TRP A 129 -2.89 17.56 11.29
N ASP A 130 -2.40 18.76 11.62
CA ASP A 130 -1.50 19.00 12.76
C ASP A 130 -2.17 18.72 14.11
N SER A 131 -3.51 18.61 14.14
CA SER A 131 -4.24 18.23 15.36
C SER A 131 -4.11 16.74 15.72
N ILE A 132 -3.68 15.89 14.79
CA ILE A 132 -3.41 14.48 15.06
C ILE A 132 -1.95 14.33 15.42
N ASN A 133 -1.67 13.87 16.64
CA ASN A 133 -0.35 13.39 17.01
C ASN A 133 -0.32 11.85 16.98
N PRO A 134 0.15 11.23 15.88
CA PRO A 134 0.11 9.80 15.72
C PRO A 134 1.19 9.05 16.54
N GLU A 135 2.22 9.74 17.03
CA GLU A 135 3.36 9.11 17.71
C GLU A 135 2.98 8.39 19.01
N HIS A 136 1.78 8.66 19.55
CA HIS A 136 1.28 8.03 20.78
C HIS A 136 0.15 7.03 20.54
N LEU A 137 -0.20 6.72 19.29
CA LEU A 137 -1.35 5.88 18.98
C LEU A 137 -1.17 4.42 19.42
N GLY A 138 0.02 3.86 19.15
CA GLY A 138 0.30 2.44 19.38
C GLY A 138 -0.61 1.49 18.57
N ALA A 139 -1.35 2.01 17.58
CA ALA A 139 -2.31 1.31 16.75
C ALA A 139 -2.17 1.76 15.29
N ASP A 140 -2.44 0.85 14.36
CA ASP A 140 -2.55 1.16 12.93
C ASP A 140 -3.69 2.13 12.68
N TYR A 141 -3.51 3.05 11.73
CA TYR A 141 -4.53 4.04 11.42
C TYR A 141 -4.64 4.40 9.94
N PHE A 142 -5.88 4.56 9.49
CA PHE A 142 -6.22 5.22 8.23
C PHE A 142 -6.43 6.72 8.44
N ILE A 143 -5.95 7.52 7.49
CA ILE A 143 -6.32 8.92 7.35
C ILE A 143 -7.47 9.05 6.36
N ALA A 144 -8.58 9.64 6.78
CA ALA A 144 -9.76 9.94 5.97
C ALA A 144 -10.04 11.46 6.01
N GLY A 145 -11.30 11.88 5.94
CA GLY A 145 -11.69 13.28 6.13
C GLY A 145 -11.28 14.21 4.99
N GLY A 146 -12.10 14.30 3.95
CA GLY A 146 -11.90 15.26 2.86
C GLY A 146 -10.71 14.96 1.93
N LEU A 147 -10.19 13.73 1.94
CA LEU A 147 -9.18 13.33 0.98
C LEU A 147 -9.73 13.33 -0.45
N SER A 148 -8.89 13.71 -1.40
CA SER A 148 -9.18 13.80 -2.83
C SER A 148 -7.90 13.58 -3.64
N PRO A 149 -7.98 13.40 -4.98
CA PRO A 149 -6.78 13.35 -5.81
C PRO A 149 -5.87 14.58 -5.64
N GLU A 150 -6.38 15.73 -5.24
CA GLU A 150 -5.62 16.97 -5.13
C GLU A 150 -4.77 17.05 -3.84
N ASN A 151 -5.14 16.32 -2.79
CA ASN A 151 -4.49 16.43 -1.49
C ASN A 151 -3.88 15.13 -0.94
N VAL A 152 -4.22 13.96 -1.49
CA VAL A 152 -3.78 12.66 -0.95
C VAL A 152 -2.25 12.52 -0.85
N GLY A 153 -1.52 13.07 -1.83
CA GLY A 153 -0.05 13.04 -1.79
C GLY A 153 0.53 13.82 -0.61
N ARG A 154 -0.06 14.99 -0.29
CA ARG A 154 0.33 15.79 0.88
C ARG A 154 -0.06 15.09 2.18
N ALA A 155 -1.21 14.42 2.22
CA ALA A 155 -1.64 13.66 3.40
C ALA A 155 -0.66 12.53 3.72
N ILE A 156 -0.22 11.77 2.70
CA ILE A 156 0.76 10.69 2.87
C ILE A 156 2.12 11.22 3.32
N GLN A 157 2.54 12.37 2.78
CA GLN A 157 3.77 13.03 3.22
C GLN A 157 3.71 13.48 4.68
N HIS A 158 2.57 14.03 5.09
CA HIS A 158 2.34 14.51 6.45
C HIS A 158 2.21 13.37 7.46
N PHE A 159 1.59 12.26 7.06
CA PHE A 159 1.43 11.06 7.90
C PHE A 159 2.23 9.88 7.33
N PRO A 160 3.57 9.90 7.39
CA PRO A 160 4.40 8.87 6.80
C PRO A 160 4.03 7.50 7.35
N ASN A 161 3.82 7.36 8.67
CA ASN A 161 3.53 6.08 9.32
C ASN A 161 2.04 5.65 9.26
N ALA A 162 1.19 6.32 8.48
CA ALA A 162 -0.20 5.88 8.33
C ALA A 162 -0.26 4.47 7.73
N PHE A 163 -1.12 3.63 8.30
CA PHE A 163 -1.43 2.31 7.76
C PHE A 163 -2.03 2.43 6.35
N GLY A 164 -2.87 3.45 6.13
CA GLY A 164 -3.43 3.74 4.82
C GLY A 164 -4.17 5.07 4.71
N VAL A 165 -4.74 5.30 3.53
CA VAL A 165 -5.62 6.43 3.24
C VAL A 165 -7.01 5.94 2.84
N ASP A 166 -8.05 6.66 3.25
CA ASP A 166 -9.45 6.39 2.91
C ASP A 166 -10.10 7.58 2.20
N VAL A 167 -10.82 7.30 1.11
CA VAL A 167 -11.60 8.31 0.40
C VAL A 167 -13.02 7.86 0.12
N SER A 168 -13.96 8.78 0.33
CA SER A 168 -15.35 8.61 -0.07
C SER A 168 -15.78 9.72 -1.04
N SER A 169 -16.19 10.88 -0.55
CA SER A 169 -16.76 11.97 -1.37
C SER A 169 -15.76 12.63 -2.32
N GLY A 170 -14.47 12.64 -2.01
CA GLY A 170 -13.44 13.25 -2.87
C GLY A 170 -13.24 12.56 -4.22
N VAL A 171 -13.79 11.34 -4.40
CA VAL A 171 -13.83 10.63 -5.68
C VAL A 171 -15.24 10.51 -6.26
N GLU A 172 -16.11 11.46 -5.90
CA GLU A 172 -17.48 11.54 -6.43
C GLU A 172 -17.68 12.74 -7.36
N THR A 173 -18.64 12.59 -8.26
CA THR A 173 -19.20 13.66 -9.09
C THR A 173 -20.72 13.57 -8.96
N ALA A 174 -21.36 14.67 -8.54
CA ALA A 174 -22.80 14.73 -8.25
C ALA A 174 -23.29 13.61 -7.30
N GLY A 175 -22.48 13.27 -6.29
CA GLY A 175 -22.81 12.25 -5.28
C GLY A 175 -22.71 10.79 -5.75
N LYS A 176 -22.17 10.54 -6.94
CA LYS A 176 -21.88 9.20 -7.47
C LYS A 176 -20.38 9.02 -7.64
N LYS A 177 -19.89 7.79 -7.43
CA LYS A 177 -18.47 7.45 -7.66
C LYS A 177 -18.07 7.75 -9.10
N ASP A 178 -16.96 8.47 -9.24
CA ASP A 178 -16.40 8.88 -10.51
C ASP A 178 -15.15 8.05 -10.80
N VAL A 179 -15.21 7.26 -11.87
CA VAL A 179 -14.14 6.32 -12.25
C VAL A 179 -12.81 7.02 -12.56
N VAL A 180 -12.85 8.26 -13.07
CA VAL A 180 -11.64 9.05 -13.37
C VAL A 180 -11.00 9.51 -12.06
N LYS A 181 -11.82 9.99 -11.12
CA LYS A 181 -11.31 10.42 -9.80
C LYS A 181 -10.79 9.25 -8.97
N ILE A 182 -11.45 8.09 -9.01
CA ILE A 182 -10.95 6.87 -8.34
C ILE A 182 -9.55 6.51 -8.86
N LYS A 183 -9.38 6.42 -10.18
CA LYS A 183 -8.08 6.15 -10.83
C LYS A 183 -7.03 7.17 -10.39
N SER A 184 -7.37 8.46 -10.47
CA SER A 184 -6.45 9.55 -10.13
C SER A 184 -6.05 9.53 -8.65
N PHE A 185 -6.99 9.27 -7.74
CA PHE A 185 -6.72 9.15 -6.31
C PHE A 185 -5.72 8.03 -6.02
N ILE A 186 -5.99 6.83 -6.53
CA ILE A 186 -5.16 5.64 -6.27
C ILE A 186 -3.76 5.83 -6.87
N GLN A 187 -3.65 6.36 -8.08
CA GLN A 187 -2.36 6.65 -8.72
C GLN A 187 -1.54 7.66 -7.92
N LYS A 188 -2.15 8.77 -7.48
CA LYS A 188 -1.44 9.79 -6.70
C LYS A 188 -1.07 9.31 -5.30
N ALA A 189 -1.92 8.49 -4.67
CA ALA A 189 -1.61 7.85 -3.39
C ALA A 189 -0.43 6.88 -3.53
N SER A 190 -0.45 6.02 -4.55
CA SER A 190 0.66 5.12 -4.87
C SER A 190 1.94 5.89 -5.11
N LEU A 191 1.91 6.92 -5.96
CA LEU A 191 3.09 7.73 -6.30
C LEU A 191 3.71 8.39 -5.07
N ALA A 192 2.89 9.00 -4.20
CA ALA A 192 3.39 9.64 -2.99
C ALA A 192 4.03 8.64 -2.02
N SER A 193 3.44 7.46 -1.86
CA SER A 193 4.03 6.38 -1.05
C SER A 193 5.34 5.88 -1.65
N SER A 194 5.39 5.66 -2.96
CA SER A 194 6.61 5.21 -3.64
C SER A 194 7.74 6.23 -3.53
N GLN A 195 7.43 7.53 -3.61
CA GLN A 195 8.41 8.60 -3.44
C GLN A 195 9.04 8.57 -2.04
N GLN A 196 8.27 8.28 -0.99
CA GLN A 196 8.80 8.10 0.36
C GLN A 196 9.71 6.86 0.45
N LEU A 197 9.28 5.73 -0.10
CA LEU A 197 10.08 4.50 -0.14
C LEU A 197 11.40 4.72 -0.89
N PHE A 198 11.35 5.41 -2.03
CA PHE A 198 12.53 5.70 -2.81
C PHE A 198 13.47 6.69 -2.11
N ALA A 199 12.94 7.72 -1.45
CA ALA A 199 13.75 8.63 -0.63
C ALA A 199 14.46 7.89 0.52
N GLU A 200 13.76 6.94 1.17
CA GLU A 200 14.35 6.11 2.22
C GLU A 200 15.41 5.15 1.65
N PHE A 201 15.16 4.54 0.49
CA PHE A 201 16.16 3.76 -0.24
C PHE A 201 17.43 4.58 -0.53
N LEU A 202 17.31 5.84 -0.96
CA LEU A 202 18.47 6.71 -1.17
C LEU A 202 19.20 6.99 0.15
N ARG A 203 18.48 7.18 1.26
CA ARG A 203 19.09 7.35 2.59
C ARG A 203 19.94 6.13 2.97
N ILE A 204 19.41 4.93 2.78
CA ILE A 204 20.10 3.65 3.03
C ILE A 204 21.32 3.54 2.10
N THR A 205 21.13 3.79 0.81
CA THR A 205 22.20 3.75 -0.21
C THR A 205 23.34 4.71 0.14
N GLY A 206 23.02 5.94 0.54
CA GLY A 206 24.03 6.92 0.94
C GLY A 206 24.84 6.49 2.17
N LYS A 207 24.25 5.72 3.10
CA LYS A 207 24.99 5.11 4.22
C LYS A 207 25.86 3.95 3.74
N LEU A 208 25.32 3.04 2.93
CA LEU A 208 26.07 1.91 2.34
C LEU A 208 27.29 2.39 1.54
N ASN A 209 27.13 3.42 0.70
CA ASN A 209 28.21 3.97 -0.12
C ASN A 209 29.38 4.54 0.71
N LYS A 210 29.16 5.00 1.96
CA LYS A 210 30.25 5.41 2.85
C LYS A 210 31.15 4.24 3.26
N PHE A 211 30.62 3.03 3.23
CA PHE A 211 31.35 1.78 3.43
C PHE A 211 31.82 1.16 2.11
N LYS A 212 31.73 1.90 1.00
CA LYS A 212 32.04 1.45 -0.38
C LYS A 212 31.12 0.35 -0.91
N ILE A 213 30.04 0.06 -0.19
CA ILE A 213 29.00 -0.89 -0.60
C ILE A 213 28.09 -0.21 -1.62
N SER A 214 27.79 -0.93 -2.70
CA SER A 214 27.06 -0.40 -3.83
C SER A 214 25.84 -1.24 -4.14
N PRO A 215 24.64 -0.78 -3.73
CA PRO A 215 23.45 -1.62 -3.80
C PRO A 215 22.81 -1.65 -5.18
N TYR A 216 22.01 -2.69 -5.38
CA TYR A 216 21.12 -2.88 -6.51
C TYR A 216 19.68 -2.77 -6.04
N LEU A 217 18.95 -1.76 -6.54
CA LEU A 217 17.52 -1.61 -6.29
C LEU A 217 16.77 -2.61 -7.16
N MET A 218 15.96 -3.45 -6.52
CA MET A 218 15.18 -4.50 -7.17
C MET A 218 13.69 -4.35 -6.90
N GLY A 219 12.92 -5.32 -7.38
CA GLY A 219 11.49 -5.42 -7.08
C GLY A 219 10.64 -4.34 -7.71
N SER A 220 9.46 -4.11 -7.12
CA SER A 220 8.44 -3.24 -7.70
C SER A 220 8.78 -1.75 -7.62
N LEU A 221 9.64 -1.35 -6.67
CA LEU A 221 10.16 0.01 -6.56
C LEU A 221 11.19 0.34 -7.65
N ALA A 222 12.02 -0.64 -8.05
CA ALA A 222 12.94 -0.50 -9.18
C ALA A 222 12.19 -0.24 -10.50
N ILE A 223 11.05 -0.91 -10.71
CA ILE A 223 10.23 -0.74 -11.92
C ILE A 223 9.76 0.71 -12.08
N GLU A 224 9.42 1.39 -10.99
CA GLU A 224 9.00 2.80 -11.04
C GLU A 224 10.14 3.75 -11.44
N GLN A 225 11.40 3.30 -11.46
CA GLN A 225 12.54 4.07 -11.97
C GLN A 225 12.67 4.02 -13.50
N LEU A 226 11.96 3.11 -14.17
CA LEU A 226 11.96 2.99 -15.63
C LEU A 226 11.05 4.01 -16.33
N GLY A 227 10.09 4.60 -15.61
CA GLY A 227 9.10 5.52 -16.16
C GLY A 227 7.84 5.61 -15.28
N ASN A 228 6.74 6.10 -15.85
CA ASN A 228 5.46 6.28 -15.15
C ASN A 228 4.73 4.94 -14.89
N PHE A 229 5.35 4.08 -14.07
CA PHE A 229 4.72 2.90 -13.51
C PHE A 229 4.17 3.24 -12.12
N PHE A 230 2.99 2.69 -11.81
CA PHE A 230 2.39 2.74 -10.49
C PHE A 230 2.21 1.29 -10.04
N THR A 231 3.17 0.80 -9.27
CA THR A 231 3.25 -0.58 -8.78
C THR A 231 2.83 -0.69 -7.31
N ASN A 232 2.73 0.43 -6.59
CA ASN A 232 2.43 0.51 -5.16
C ASN A 232 3.34 -0.46 -4.37
N PRO A 233 4.66 -0.21 -4.34
CA PRO A 233 5.61 -1.06 -3.63
C PRO A 233 5.27 -1.17 -2.14
N ASP A 234 5.49 -2.35 -1.60
CA ASP A 234 5.20 -2.67 -0.20
C ASP A 234 6.47 -2.51 0.67
N ASP A 235 7.62 -2.75 0.06
CA ASP A 235 8.94 -2.81 0.66
C ASP A 235 10.03 -2.22 -0.27
N ILE A 236 11.25 -2.15 0.26
CA ILE A 236 12.47 -1.79 -0.46
C ILE A 236 13.30 -3.07 -0.61
N ASP A 237 13.38 -3.59 -1.84
CA ASP A 237 14.23 -4.73 -2.17
C ASP A 237 15.64 -4.25 -2.56
N ILE A 238 16.62 -4.57 -1.73
CA ILE A 238 18.04 -4.27 -1.98
C ILE A 238 18.79 -5.57 -2.23
N GLN A 239 19.60 -5.61 -3.29
CA GLN A 239 20.57 -6.67 -3.47
C GLN A 239 21.99 -6.13 -3.35
N LEU A 240 22.89 -6.95 -2.81
CA LEU A 240 24.31 -6.65 -2.60
C LEU A 240 25.17 -7.74 -3.23
N GLU A 241 26.43 -7.42 -3.54
CA GLU A 241 27.44 -8.43 -3.89
C GLU A 241 27.67 -9.39 -2.71
N LYS A 242 28.10 -10.62 -3.01
CA LYS A 242 28.17 -11.69 -2.00
C LYS A 242 28.98 -11.33 -0.78
N ASP A 243 30.16 -10.73 -0.95
CA ASP A 243 31.04 -10.36 0.16
C ASP A 243 30.38 -9.34 1.12
N ASP A 244 29.61 -8.40 0.58
CA ASP A 244 28.88 -7.40 1.37
C ASP A 244 27.61 -7.99 2.01
N TYR A 245 26.90 -8.88 1.30
CA TYR A 245 25.72 -9.58 1.80
C TYR A 245 26.04 -10.55 2.93
N GLU A 246 27.13 -11.33 2.79
CA GLU A 246 27.58 -12.31 3.79
C GLU A 246 28.24 -11.64 5.01
N ASN A 247 28.69 -10.39 4.88
CA ASN A 247 29.12 -9.57 6.03
C ASN A 247 27.93 -9.03 6.84
N PHE A 248 27.10 -9.95 7.31
CA PHE A 248 25.83 -9.64 7.97
C PHE A 248 26.00 -8.76 9.21
N ALA A 249 27.04 -9.00 10.01
CA ALA A 249 27.35 -8.17 11.18
C ALA A 249 27.54 -6.69 10.80
N LYS A 250 28.25 -6.42 9.69
CA LYS A 250 28.44 -5.05 9.22
C LYS A 250 27.15 -4.44 8.68
N LEU A 251 26.37 -5.22 7.95
CA LEU A 251 25.07 -4.79 7.43
C LEU A 251 24.11 -4.43 8.57
N THR A 252 24.02 -5.26 9.60
CA THR A 252 23.22 -5.00 10.81
C THR A 252 23.65 -3.71 11.48
N GLU A 253 24.95 -3.49 11.71
CA GLU A 253 25.48 -2.25 12.30
C GLU A 253 25.08 -1.01 11.48
N ILE A 254 25.14 -1.10 10.14
CA ILE A 254 24.75 -0.02 9.24
C ILE A 254 23.25 0.29 9.35
N MET A 255 22.41 -0.73 9.40
CA MET A 255 20.96 -0.58 9.49
C MET A 255 20.51 -0.08 10.87
N GLU A 256 21.12 -0.56 11.94
CA GLU A 256 20.86 -0.10 13.31
C GLU A 256 21.21 1.39 13.50
N ASP A 257 22.33 1.86 12.92
CA ASP A 257 22.67 3.30 12.91
C ASP A 257 21.61 4.14 12.17
N LEU A 258 20.93 3.54 11.19
CA LEU A 258 19.79 4.13 10.49
C LEU A 258 18.46 3.98 11.25
N SER A 259 18.50 3.47 12.48
CA SER A 259 17.36 3.18 13.37
C SER A 259 16.43 2.08 12.86
N TYR A 260 16.94 1.17 12.04
CA TYR A 260 16.23 -0.04 11.67
C TYR A 260 16.42 -1.15 12.70
N GLN A 261 15.38 -1.96 12.86
CA GLN A 261 15.40 -3.17 13.67
C GLN A 261 15.39 -4.38 12.74
N LEU A 262 16.14 -5.41 13.12
CA LEU A 262 16.12 -6.68 12.41
C LEU A 262 14.86 -7.48 12.80
N ILE A 263 14.08 -7.91 11.81
CA ILE A 263 12.83 -8.67 12.01
C ILE A 263 12.90 -10.12 11.54
N ASP A 264 13.78 -10.42 10.58
CA ASP A 264 14.01 -11.78 10.10
C ASP A 264 15.49 -12.00 9.82
N LEU A 265 16.10 -12.89 10.60
CA LEU A 265 17.50 -13.30 10.48
C LEU A 265 17.77 -14.16 9.23
N HIS A 266 16.78 -14.90 8.73
CA HIS A 266 16.93 -15.78 7.58
C HIS A 266 16.73 -15.04 6.25
N GLU A 267 15.88 -14.02 6.24
CA GLU A 267 15.58 -13.22 5.05
C GLU A 267 16.31 -11.87 5.04
N HIS A 268 17.18 -11.62 6.02
CA HIS A 268 17.90 -10.35 6.22
C HIS A 268 16.96 -9.13 6.12
N LYS A 269 15.81 -9.21 6.80
CA LYS A 269 14.77 -8.17 6.73
C LYS A 269 14.85 -7.22 7.91
N PHE A 270 14.74 -5.94 7.59
CA PHE A 270 14.78 -4.84 8.55
C PHE A 270 13.51 -4.00 8.47
N GLU A 271 13.10 -3.43 9.60
CA GLU A 271 11.97 -2.51 9.67
C GLU A 271 12.29 -1.20 10.40
N LYS A 272 11.63 -0.11 9.98
CA LYS A 272 11.63 1.18 10.67
C LYS A 272 10.29 1.85 10.44
N GLY A 273 9.39 1.78 11.42
CA GLY A 273 8.00 2.21 11.24
C GLY A 273 7.37 1.44 10.08
N ARG A 274 6.89 2.15 9.05
CA ARG A 274 6.32 1.50 7.86
C ARG A 274 7.33 0.90 6.88
N PHE A 275 8.61 1.26 7.00
CA PHE A 275 9.60 0.93 6.00
C PHE A 275 10.11 -0.48 6.24
N HIS A 276 9.84 -1.38 5.31
CA HIS A 276 10.40 -2.73 5.30
C HIS A 276 11.49 -2.79 4.24
N VAL A 277 12.63 -3.36 4.58
CA VAL A 277 13.79 -3.47 3.70
C VAL A 277 14.26 -4.92 3.71
N GLY A 278 14.27 -5.55 2.54
CA GLY A 278 14.83 -6.88 2.35
C GLY A 278 16.20 -6.80 1.69
N PHE A 279 17.14 -7.64 2.14
CA PHE A 279 18.43 -7.80 1.49
C PHE A 279 18.56 -9.19 0.87
N ALA A 280 19.16 -9.28 -0.33
CA ALA A 280 19.54 -10.55 -0.95
C ALA A 280 20.87 -10.42 -1.71
N ASN A 281 21.43 -11.56 -2.13
CA ASN A 281 22.63 -11.58 -2.97
C ASN A 281 22.27 -11.34 -4.45
N VAL A 282 22.90 -10.33 -5.07
CA VAL A 282 22.68 -9.97 -6.47
C VAL A 282 23.14 -11.04 -7.46
N GLU A 283 24.16 -11.82 -7.13
CA GLU A 283 24.71 -12.87 -8.00
C GLU A 283 23.68 -13.97 -8.30
N THR A 284 22.67 -14.13 -7.44
CA THR A 284 21.59 -15.10 -7.64
C THR A 284 20.75 -14.78 -8.88
N ILE A 285 20.73 -13.52 -9.35
CA ILE A 285 19.94 -13.10 -10.50
C ILE A 285 20.36 -13.76 -11.80
N ASP A 286 21.63 -14.15 -11.93
CA ASP A 286 22.13 -14.86 -13.10
C ASP A 286 21.45 -16.23 -13.21
N SER A 287 21.54 -17.03 -12.15
CA SER A 287 20.86 -18.33 -12.09
C SER A 287 19.33 -18.24 -12.15
N TYR A 288 18.76 -17.13 -11.67
CA TYR A 288 17.31 -16.93 -11.58
C TYR A 288 16.69 -16.47 -12.91
N ALA A 289 17.28 -15.47 -13.55
CA ALA A 289 16.70 -14.80 -14.72
C ALA A 289 17.66 -14.72 -15.93
N ASN A 290 18.84 -15.34 -15.84
CA ASN A 290 19.88 -15.31 -16.86
C ASN A 290 20.28 -13.86 -17.22
N ILE A 291 20.64 -13.11 -16.18
CA ILE A 291 21.03 -11.69 -16.23
C ILE A 291 22.40 -11.55 -15.57
N ASP A 292 23.37 -11.01 -16.31
CA ASP A 292 24.62 -10.54 -15.72
C ASP A 292 24.34 -9.24 -14.93
N TYR A 293 24.58 -9.30 -13.61
CA TYR A 293 24.34 -8.15 -12.74
C TYR A 293 25.31 -6.99 -12.98
N HIS A 294 26.46 -7.22 -13.62
CA HIS A 294 27.39 -6.17 -14.04
C HIS A 294 26.82 -5.30 -15.18
N GLU A 295 25.84 -5.81 -15.92
CA GLU A 295 25.16 -5.09 -17.01
C GLU A 295 23.92 -4.31 -16.55
N LEU A 296 23.63 -4.29 -15.25
CA LEU A 296 22.53 -3.51 -14.70
C LEU A 296 22.79 -2.01 -14.91
N GLN A 297 21.72 -1.23 -15.02
CA GLN A 297 21.84 0.19 -15.30
C GLN A 297 22.24 0.92 -14.02
N GLN A 298 23.36 1.65 -14.05
CA GLN A 298 23.70 2.58 -12.99
C GLN A 298 22.73 3.78 -13.02
N ASN A 299 22.36 4.29 -11.85
CA ASN A 299 21.55 5.50 -11.74
C ASN A 299 22.16 6.68 -12.52
N LYS A 300 21.30 7.46 -13.20
CA LYS A 300 21.71 8.51 -14.17
C LYS A 300 22.32 9.78 -13.53
N GLN A 301 23.05 9.68 -12.42
CA GLN A 301 23.66 10.80 -11.68
C GLN A 301 22.70 11.94 -11.25
N VAL A 302 21.38 11.71 -11.29
CA VAL A 302 20.38 12.68 -10.77
C VAL A 302 20.49 12.78 -9.25
N THR A 303 20.90 11.69 -8.60
CA THR A 303 21.18 11.59 -7.18
C THR A 303 22.69 11.43 -6.96
N LYS A 304 23.20 11.86 -5.81
CA LYS A 304 24.63 11.69 -5.46
C LYS A 304 24.98 10.24 -5.08
N GLU A 305 23.97 9.49 -4.65
CA GLU A 305 24.06 8.09 -4.26
C GLU A 305 24.31 7.20 -5.48
N ARG A 306 25.20 6.22 -5.33
CA ARG A 306 25.60 5.26 -6.37
C ARG A 306 24.88 3.93 -6.16
N TYR A 307 23.98 3.60 -7.07
CA TYR A 307 23.24 2.32 -7.09
C TYR A 307 22.92 1.89 -8.53
N TRP A 308 22.53 0.62 -8.69
CA TRP A 308 22.14 0.01 -9.96
C TRP A 308 20.71 -0.50 -9.89
N PHE A 309 20.08 -0.70 -11.04
CA PHE A 309 18.77 -1.31 -11.15
C PHE A 309 18.58 -1.95 -12.54
N PRO A 310 17.67 -2.92 -12.69
CA PRO A 310 17.39 -3.55 -13.98
C PRO A 310 16.82 -2.55 -14.99
N ASN A 311 17.28 -2.63 -16.24
CA ASN A 311 16.62 -1.94 -17.35
C ASN A 311 15.27 -2.62 -17.70
N LEU A 312 14.56 -2.11 -18.71
CA LEU A 312 13.25 -2.64 -19.11
C LEU A 312 13.30 -4.12 -19.52
N GLU A 313 14.27 -4.53 -20.32
CA GLU A 313 14.38 -5.91 -20.80
C GLU A 313 14.70 -6.88 -19.66
N GLN A 314 15.67 -6.50 -18.81
CA GLN A 314 16.04 -7.25 -17.62
C GLN A 314 14.85 -7.37 -16.65
N SER A 315 14.11 -6.28 -16.44
CA SER A 315 12.88 -6.28 -15.63
C SER A 315 11.82 -7.25 -16.15
N ILE A 316 11.61 -7.29 -17.48
CA ILE A 316 10.68 -8.24 -18.09
C ILE A 316 11.14 -9.68 -17.82
N LYS A 317 12.42 -10.00 -17.98
CA LYS A 317 12.97 -11.34 -17.70
C LYS A 317 12.77 -11.75 -16.24
N ILE A 318 13.08 -10.85 -15.30
CA ILE A 318 12.88 -11.09 -13.86
C ILE A 318 11.42 -11.44 -13.55
N TYR A 319 10.47 -10.64 -14.03
CA TYR A 319 9.05 -10.88 -13.76
C TYR A 319 8.50 -12.09 -14.53
N GLN A 320 9.04 -12.43 -15.71
CA GLN A 320 8.70 -13.67 -16.42
C GLN A 320 9.14 -14.93 -15.67
N THR A 321 10.30 -14.90 -15.01
CA THR A 321 10.72 -15.98 -14.11
C THR A 321 9.84 -16.01 -12.86
N ALA A 322 9.59 -14.85 -12.24
CA ALA A 322 8.82 -14.74 -11.00
C ALA A 322 7.42 -15.37 -11.09
N ILE A 323 6.70 -15.17 -12.19
CA ILE A 323 5.36 -15.75 -12.37
C ILE A 323 5.37 -17.27 -12.60
N LYS A 324 6.53 -17.89 -12.88
CA LYS A 324 6.69 -19.33 -13.06
C LYS A 324 7.22 -20.02 -11.80
N ASP A 325 7.83 -19.27 -10.90
CA ASP A 325 8.41 -19.75 -9.66
C ASP A 325 7.31 -20.16 -8.67
N SER A 326 7.40 -21.36 -8.10
CA SER A 326 6.49 -21.88 -7.06
C SER A 326 6.18 -20.89 -5.92
N TRP A 327 7.11 -19.99 -5.57
CA TRP A 327 6.95 -18.98 -4.52
C TRP A 327 6.16 -17.73 -4.94
N ARG A 328 6.16 -17.39 -6.24
CA ARG A 328 5.58 -16.15 -6.77
C ARG A 328 4.51 -16.36 -7.85
N ALA A 329 4.33 -17.58 -8.37
CA ALA A 329 3.40 -17.94 -9.44
C ALA A 329 1.92 -17.65 -9.13
N GLY A 330 1.55 -17.46 -7.86
CA GLY A 330 0.20 -17.07 -7.43
C GLY A 330 0.00 -15.57 -7.21
N LYS A 331 1.05 -14.73 -7.31
CA LYS A 331 0.96 -13.31 -7.00
C LYS A 331 0.41 -12.53 -8.18
N LEU A 332 -0.88 -12.18 -8.11
CA LEU A 332 -1.56 -11.36 -9.13
C LEU A 332 -0.82 -10.04 -9.43
N LYS A 333 -0.18 -9.44 -8.41
CA LYS A 333 0.61 -8.20 -8.56
C LYS A 333 1.73 -8.35 -9.59
N ASP A 334 2.48 -9.45 -9.55
CA ASP A 334 3.63 -9.67 -10.44
C ASP A 334 3.17 -9.86 -11.89
N GLN A 335 2.06 -10.57 -12.10
CA GLN A 335 1.45 -10.71 -13.43
C GLN A 335 0.98 -9.35 -14.00
N VAL A 336 0.38 -8.51 -13.16
CA VAL A 336 -0.07 -7.15 -13.56
C VAL A 336 1.13 -6.28 -13.93
N ILE A 337 2.22 -6.33 -13.15
CA ILE A 337 3.44 -5.58 -13.44
C ILE A 337 4.06 -6.07 -14.76
N LEU A 338 4.17 -7.39 -14.97
CA LEU A 338 4.69 -7.96 -16.21
C LEU A 338 3.89 -7.50 -17.44
N ASN A 339 2.56 -7.54 -17.37
CA ASN A 339 1.71 -7.09 -18.47
C ASN A 339 1.95 -5.60 -18.78
N LYS A 340 2.05 -4.75 -17.74
CA LYS A 340 2.36 -3.32 -17.92
C LYS A 340 3.73 -3.10 -18.57
N LEU A 341 4.74 -3.88 -18.20
CA LEU A 341 6.09 -3.78 -18.78
C LEU A 341 6.11 -4.19 -20.25
N ILE A 342 5.44 -5.29 -20.61
CA ILE A 342 5.32 -5.74 -22.00
C ILE A 342 4.59 -4.68 -22.84
N ASP A 343 3.49 -4.11 -22.34
CA ASP A 343 2.74 -3.07 -23.05
C ASP A 343 3.54 -1.77 -23.18
N TYR A 344 4.38 -1.44 -22.20
CA TYR A 344 5.32 -0.32 -22.29
C TYR A 344 6.40 -0.57 -23.35
N GLN A 345 6.98 -1.77 -23.39
CA GLN A 345 7.95 -2.15 -24.43
C GLN A 345 7.36 -2.06 -25.84
N LYS A 346 6.14 -2.57 -26.04
CA LYS A 346 5.45 -2.50 -27.34
C LYS A 346 5.24 -1.06 -27.81
N ARG A 347 4.84 -0.16 -26.91
CA ARG A 347 4.64 1.27 -27.24
C ARG A 347 5.95 1.93 -27.66
N ASN A 348 7.02 1.74 -26.88
CA ASN A 348 8.33 2.30 -27.20
C ASN A 348 8.92 1.75 -28.52
N ASN A 349 8.60 0.51 -28.90
CA ASN A 349 9.05 -0.07 -30.17
C ASN A 349 8.24 0.43 -31.38
N ASN A 350 6.98 0.84 -31.19
CA ASN A 350 6.15 1.40 -32.26
C ASN A 350 6.42 2.90 -32.50
N GLU A 351 7.09 3.59 -31.58
CA GLU A 351 7.49 5.00 -31.69
C GLU A 351 8.91 5.19 -32.29
N ARG A 352 9.63 4.10 -32.56
CA ARG A 352 10.93 4.06 -33.23
C ARG A 352 10.78 3.53 -34.65
#